data_AF-I3WKD1-F1
#
_entry.id   AF-I3WKD1-F1
#
_cell.length_a   1.000
_cell.length_b   1.000
_cell.length_c   1.000
_cell.angle_alpha   90.00
_cell.angle_beta   90.00
_cell.angle_gamma   90.00
#
_symmetry.space_group_name_H-M   'P 1'
#
loop_
_entity.id
_entity.type
_entity.pdbx_description
1 polymer ?
#
loop_
_entity_poly.entity_id
_entity_poly.type
_entity_poly.pdbx_seq_one_letter_code
_entity_poly.pdbx_strand_id
1 'polypeptide(L)'
;MQSDEGSGTMACVMLIALAAALIATVASVGGALLCRSRARSAADATALSAASAYWSGGASDPCAVGRRAAAENDAQLESCAVEGDDIVVTVSVPLCLPFMSRVSQRSRAGPISCE
;
A
#
# COMPACT_ATOMS: atom_id res chain seq x y z
N MET A 1 20.54 3.22 56.85
CA MET A 1 21.21 2.93 55.57
C MET A 1 20.36 1.89 54.86
N GLN A 2 19.40 2.34 54.06
CA GLN A 2 18.42 1.48 53.39
C GLN A 2 18.93 1.20 51.97
N SER A 3 18.81 -0.06 51.55
CA SER A 3 19.30 -0.62 50.29
C SER A 3 18.88 0.20 49.07
N ASP A 4 19.84 0.90 48.47
CA ASP A 4 19.74 1.43 47.09
C ASP A 4 20.12 0.37 46.03
N GLU A 5 20.45 -0.85 46.47
CA GLU A 5 20.98 -1.92 45.62
C GLU A 5 19.94 -2.53 44.66
N GLY A 6 18.65 -2.16 44.81
CA GLY A 6 17.57 -2.50 43.88
C GLY A 6 17.10 -1.35 43.00
N SER A 7 17.44 -0.09 43.31
CA SER A 7 16.90 1.09 42.62
C SER A 7 17.48 1.25 41.21
N GLY A 8 18.81 1.09 41.09
CA GLY A 8 19.51 1.18 39.81
C GLY A 8 19.10 0.10 38.81
N THR A 9 18.92 -1.14 39.28
CA THR A 9 18.48 -2.27 38.44
C THR A 9 17.01 -2.15 38.04
N MET A 10 16.12 -1.75 38.96
CA MET A 10 14.71 -1.48 38.63
C MET A 10 14.59 -0.37 37.59
N ALA A 11 15.35 0.73 37.74
CA ALA A 11 15.35 1.83 36.78
C ALA A 11 15.86 1.38 35.39
N CYS A 12 16.94 0.60 35.34
CA CYS A 12 17.44 0.03 34.09
C CYS A 12 16.41 -0.89 33.42
N VAL A 13 15.77 -1.79 34.17
CA VAL A 13 14.73 -2.68 33.63
C VAL A 13 13.55 -1.88 33.09
N MET A 14 13.12 -0.82 33.80
CA MET A 14 12.03 0.03 33.36
C MET A 14 12.37 0.80 32.07
N LEU A 15 13.59 1.32 31.94
CA LEU A 15 14.06 1.97 30.73
C LEU A 15 14.15 1.02 29.54
N ILE A 16 14.67 -0.20 29.75
CA ILE A 16 14.73 -1.23 28.71
C ILE A 16 13.32 -1.62 28.27
N ALA A 17 12.39 -1.81 29.21
CA ALA A 17 11.00 -2.12 28.91
C ALA A 17 10.32 -1.00 28.12
N LEU A 18 10.56 0.27 28.49
CA LEU A 18 10.07 1.44 27.75
C LEU A 18 10.65 1.51 26.33
N ALA A 19 11.96 1.33 26.18
CA ALA A 19 12.61 1.33 24.87
C ALA A 19 12.09 0.18 23.99
N ALA A 20 11.94 -1.02 24.54
CA ALA A 20 11.36 -2.16 23.84
C ALA A 20 9.90 -1.91 23.42
N ALA A 21 9.09 -1.31 24.30
CA ALA A 21 7.71 -0.93 23.99
C ALA A 21 7.66 0.10 22.84
N LEU A 22 8.52 1.13 22.88
CA LEU A 22 8.61 2.12 21.80
C LEU A 22 9.00 1.48 20.47
N ILE A 23 10.04 0.63 20.46
CA ILE A 23 10.47 -0.09 19.25
C ILE A 23 9.33 -0.96 18.71
N ALA A 24 8.62 -1.70 19.57
CA ALA A 24 7.49 -2.52 19.17
C ALA A 24 6.35 -1.69 18.57
N THR A 25 6.04 -0.52 19.14
CA THR A 25 5.01 0.37 18.58
C THR A 25 5.42 0.91 17.21
N VAL A 26 6.66 1.37 17.05
CA VAL A 26 7.19 1.87 15.78
C VAL A 26 7.22 0.76 14.73
N ALA A 27 7.64 -0.45 15.08
CA ALA A 27 7.62 -1.61 14.18
C ALA A 27 6.20 -1.98 13.73
N SER A 28 5.24 -1.92 14.65
CA SER A 28 3.83 -2.21 14.36
C SER A 28 3.22 -1.18 13.41
N VAL A 29 3.43 0.12 13.70
CA VAL A 29 2.97 1.22 12.85
C VAL A 29 3.69 1.20 11.50
N GLY A 30 5.01 0.94 11.50
CA GLY A 30 5.83 0.79 10.31
C GLY A 30 5.30 -0.33 9.41
N GLY A 31 5.05 -1.53 9.94
CA GLY A 31 4.47 -2.63 9.17
C GLY A 31 3.13 -2.28 8.52
N ALA A 32 2.26 -1.58 9.25
CA ALA A 32 0.98 -1.11 8.72
C ALA A 32 1.14 -0.05 7.60
N LEU A 33 2.08 0.89 7.77
CA LEU A 33 2.37 1.91 6.77
C LEU A 33 3.01 1.33 5.51
N LEU A 34 3.92 0.36 5.64
CA LEU A 34 4.51 -0.35 4.51
C LEU A 34 3.47 -1.14 3.72
N CYS A 35 2.48 -1.75 4.39
CA CYS A 35 1.38 -2.42 3.70
C CYS A 35 0.52 -1.43 2.91
N ARG A 36 0.20 -0.27 3.51
CA ARG A 36 -0.57 0.78 2.83
C ARG A 36 0.18 1.40 1.66
N SER A 37 1.47 1.66 1.81
CA SER A 37 2.27 2.24 0.72
C SER A 37 2.38 1.27 -0.45
N ARG A 38 2.58 -0.02 -0.20
CA ARG A 38 2.55 -1.05 -1.25
C ARG A 38 1.22 -1.10 -2.00
N ALA A 39 0.10 -1.06 -1.27
CA ALA A 39 -1.22 -1.07 -1.90
C ALA A 39 -1.44 0.17 -2.78
N ARG A 40 -0.98 1.35 -2.33
CA ARG A 40 -1.04 2.58 -3.10
C ARG A 40 -0.19 2.50 -4.38
N SER A 41 1.08 2.09 -4.24
CA SER A 41 2.00 1.96 -5.38
C SER A 41 1.51 0.94 -6.42
N ALA A 42 0.91 -0.17 -5.98
CA ALA A 42 0.32 -1.18 -6.85
C ALA A 42 -0.86 -0.61 -7.67
N ALA A 43 -1.74 0.17 -7.02
CA ALA A 43 -2.87 0.80 -7.68
C ALA A 43 -2.42 1.84 -8.72
N ASP A 44 -1.42 2.65 -8.39
CA ASP A 44 -0.91 3.68 -9.28
C ASP A 44 -0.17 3.07 -10.50
N ALA A 45 0.64 2.01 -10.30
CA ALA A 45 1.29 1.28 -11.39
C ALA A 45 0.27 0.61 -12.33
N THR A 46 -0.82 0.06 -11.77
CA THR A 46 -1.91 -0.52 -12.56
C THR A 46 -2.63 0.52 -13.40
N ALA A 47 -2.93 1.69 -12.83
CA ALA A 47 -3.60 2.77 -13.55
C ALA A 47 -2.72 3.33 -14.68
N LEU A 48 -1.43 3.54 -14.42
CA LEU A 48 -0.47 4.03 -15.41
C LEU A 48 -0.23 3.05 -16.57
N SER A 49 -0.14 1.75 -16.29
CA SER A 49 0.04 0.73 -17.33
C SER A 49 -1.20 0.54 -18.20
N ALA A 50 -2.40 0.63 -17.61
CA ALA A 50 -3.65 0.62 -18.38
C ALA A 50 -3.75 1.87 -19.28
N ALA A 51 -3.42 3.05 -18.74
CA ALA A 51 -3.39 4.30 -19.50
C ALA A 51 -2.37 4.24 -20.64
N SER A 52 -1.13 3.81 -20.38
CA SER A 52 -0.10 3.73 -21.42
C SER A 52 -0.46 2.75 -22.54
N ALA A 53 -1.15 1.65 -22.23
CA ALA A 53 -1.66 0.73 -23.23
C ALA A 53 -2.72 1.38 -24.15
N TYR A 54 -3.61 2.19 -23.60
CA TYR A 54 -4.61 2.94 -24.38
C TYR A 54 -3.96 3.99 -25.28
N TRP A 55 -3.02 4.78 -24.74
CA TRP A 55 -2.36 5.87 -25.48
C TRP A 55 -1.32 5.39 -26.49
N SER A 56 -0.69 4.23 -26.26
CA SER A 56 0.27 3.65 -27.21
C SER A 56 -0.39 3.10 -28.48
N GLY A 57 -1.73 3.05 -28.55
CA GLY A 57 -2.47 2.61 -29.74
C GLY A 57 -2.19 1.16 -30.14
N GLY A 58 -1.59 0.37 -29.24
CA GLY A 58 -1.27 -1.03 -29.50
C GLY A 58 -2.53 -1.90 -29.55
N ALA A 59 -2.48 -3.01 -30.29
CA ALA A 59 -3.60 -3.97 -30.44
C ALA A 59 -4.00 -4.72 -29.14
N SER A 60 -3.46 -4.32 -27.99
CA SER A 60 -3.72 -4.94 -26.69
C SER A 60 -4.83 -4.20 -25.97
N ASP A 61 -5.84 -4.92 -25.50
CA ASP A 61 -6.89 -4.36 -24.65
C ASP A 61 -6.28 -3.70 -23.39
N PRO A 62 -6.51 -2.38 -23.15
CA PRO A 62 -5.94 -1.67 -22.00
C PRO A 62 -6.31 -2.32 -20.66
N CYS A 63 -7.50 -2.91 -20.57
CA CYS A 63 -7.93 -3.60 -19.35
C CYS A 63 -7.17 -4.92 -19.12
N ALA A 64 -6.74 -5.59 -20.20
CA ALA A 64 -5.91 -6.79 -20.09
C ALA A 64 -4.48 -6.48 -19.67
N VAL A 65 -3.94 -5.32 -20.08
CA VAL A 65 -2.63 -4.82 -19.63
C VAL A 65 -2.68 -4.41 -18.17
N GLY A 66 -3.69 -3.62 -17.78
CA GLY A 66 -3.90 -3.26 -16.37
C GLY A 66 -4.06 -4.49 -15.47
N ARG A 67 -4.75 -5.53 -15.93
CA ARG A 67 -4.89 -6.78 -15.16
C ARG A 67 -3.57 -7.49 -14.92
N ARG A 68 -2.68 -7.50 -15.91
CA ARG A 68 -1.33 -8.07 -15.78
C ARG A 68 -0.49 -7.26 -14.79
N ALA A 69 -0.51 -5.94 -14.91
CA ALA A 69 0.19 -5.05 -13.99
C ALA A 69 -0.34 -5.18 -12.54
N ALA A 70 -1.65 -5.34 -12.37
CA ALA A 70 -2.23 -5.62 -11.06
C ALA A 70 -1.66 -6.92 -10.48
N ALA A 71 -1.69 -8.01 -11.25
CA ALA A 71 -1.19 -9.31 -10.82
C ALA A 71 0.30 -9.29 -10.48
N GLU A 72 1.11 -8.53 -11.22
CA GLU A 72 2.54 -8.34 -10.93
C GLU A 72 2.79 -7.58 -9.61
N ASN A 73 1.82 -6.78 -9.15
CA ASN A 73 1.89 -6.00 -7.92
C ASN A 73 1.07 -6.62 -6.77
N ASP A 74 0.81 -7.93 -6.82
CA ASP A 74 -0.03 -8.67 -5.87
C ASP A 74 -1.46 -8.10 -5.73
N ALA A 75 -1.94 -7.34 -6.72
CA ALA A 75 -3.27 -6.75 -6.74
C ALA A 75 -4.20 -7.51 -7.71
N GLN A 76 -5.50 -7.48 -7.42
CA GLN A 76 -6.54 -8.00 -8.32
C GLN A 76 -7.33 -6.85 -8.94
N LEU A 77 -7.46 -6.84 -10.25
CA LEU A 77 -8.32 -5.90 -10.96
C LEU A 77 -9.79 -6.33 -10.78
N GLU A 78 -10.58 -5.54 -10.06
CA GLU A 78 -12.02 -5.79 -9.85
C GLU A 78 -12.87 -5.21 -10.97
N SER A 79 -12.52 -4.00 -11.44
CA SER A 79 -13.21 -3.36 -12.56
C SER A 79 -12.25 -2.50 -13.36
N CYS A 80 -12.53 -2.40 -14.65
CA CYS A 80 -11.83 -1.52 -15.59
C CYS A 80 -12.88 -0.94 -16.54
N ALA A 81 -12.99 0.37 -16.54
CA ALA A 81 -13.92 1.11 -17.38
C ALA A 81 -13.18 2.26 -18.05
N VAL A 82 -13.45 2.46 -19.34
CA VAL A 82 -12.97 3.62 -20.10
C VAL A 82 -14.11 4.64 -20.12
N GLU A 83 -13.91 5.77 -19.46
CA GLU A 83 -14.86 6.89 -19.37
C GLU A 83 -14.31 8.06 -20.20
N GLY A 84 -14.65 8.11 -21.50
CA GLY A 84 -14.12 9.13 -22.42
C GLY A 84 -12.64 8.88 -22.74
N ASP A 85 -11.77 9.82 -22.36
CA ASP A 85 -10.30 9.69 -22.43
C ASP A 85 -9.66 9.24 -21.11
N ASP A 86 -10.46 9.01 -20.08
CA ASP A 86 -9.99 8.58 -18.78
C ASP A 86 -10.19 7.08 -18.59
N ILE A 87 -9.17 6.40 -18.07
CA ILE A 87 -9.27 5.01 -17.67
C ILE A 87 -9.43 4.94 -16.17
N VAL A 88 -10.55 4.37 -15.74
CA VAL A 88 -10.87 4.14 -14.34
C VAL A 88 -10.67 2.66 -14.05
N VAL A 89 -9.76 2.36 -13.13
CA VAL A 89 -9.51 1.01 -12.65
C VAL A 89 -9.81 0.92 -11.16
N THR A 90 -10.47 -0.15 -10.75
CA THR A 90 -10.60 -0.52 -9.34
C THR A 90 -9.76 -1.76 -9.12
N VAL A 91 -8.75 -1.65 -8.26
CA VAL A 91 -7.92 -2.78 -7.86
C VAL A 91 -8.15 -3.08 -6.38
N SER A 92 -8.18 -4.36 -6.03
CA SER A 92 -8.11 -4.81 -4.65
C SER A 92 -6.72 -5.33 -4.34
N VAL A 93 -6.15 -4.86 -3.23
CA VAL A 93 -4.85 -5.32 -2.75
C VAL A 93 -5.07 -6.14 -1.48
N PRO A 94 -4.54 -7.36 -1.39
CA PRO A 94 -4.56 -8.15 -0.17
C PRO A 94 -3.74 -7.43 0.90
N LEU A 95 -4.33 -7.27 2.08
CA LEU A 95 -3.65 -6.72 3.24
C LEU A 95 -3.36 -7.85 4.22
N CYS A 96 -2.12 -7.92 4.69
CA CYS A 96 -1.75 -8.78 5.82
C CYS A 96 -2.16 -8.14 7.15
N LEU A 97 -3.44 -7.77 7.30
CA LEU A 97 -3.99 -7.29 8.57
C LEU A 97 -4.95 -8.34 9.14
N PRO A 98 -4.89 -8.63 10.45
CA PRO A 98 -5.74 -9.65 11.07
C PRO A 98 -7.23 -9.32 10.99
N PHE A 99 -7.59 -8.04 10.79
CA PHE A 99 -8.98 -7.57 10.72
C PHE A 99 -9.46 -7.24 9.30
N MET A 100 -8.57 -7.20 8.31
CA MET A 100 -8.91 -6.77 6.95
C MET A 100 -8.03 -7.51 5.94
N SER A 101 -8.63 -8.43 5.19
CA SER A 101 -7.91 -9.29 4.23
C SER A 101 -7.66 -8.62 2.88
N ARG A 102 -8.46 -7.63 2.51
CA ARG A 102 -8.38 -6.91 1.22
C ARG A 102 -8.84 -5.46 1.39
N VAL A 103 -8.22 -4.55 0.67
CA VAL A 103 -8.70 -3.17 0.47
C VAL A 103 -8.84 -2.90 -1.01
N SER A 104 -10.02 -2.45 -1.41
CA SER A 104 -10.28 -1.92 -2.76
C SER A 104 -9.84 -0.47 -2.84
N GLN A 105 -8.98 -0.14 -3.80
CA GLN A 105 -8.66 1.23 -4.17
C GLN A 105 -9.07 1.50 -5.61
N ARG A 106 -9.83 2.57 -5.80
CA ARG A 106 -10.13 3.13 -7.12
C ARG A 106 -9.02 4.11 -7.51
N SER A 107 -8.52 4.01 -8.73
CA SER A 107 -7.59 4.97 -9.33
C SER A 107 -8.06 5.33 -10.74
N ARG A 108 -7.83 6.59 -11.14
CA ARG A 108 -8.20 7.13 -12.44
C ARG A 108 -6.96 7.73 -13.07
N ALA A 109 -6.64 7.33 -14.28
CA ALA A 109 -5.55 7.88 -15.06
C ALA A 109 -6.11 8.39 -16.39
N GLY A 110 -5.98 9.69 -16.60
CA GLY A 110 -6.29 10.35 -17.85
C GLY A 110 -5.39 11.56 -18.07
N PRO A 111 -5.41 12.13 -19.28
CA PRO A 111 -4.49 13.18 -19.69
C PRO A 111 -4.76 14.47 -18.92
N ILE A 112 -3.70 15.17 -18.49
CA ILE A 112 -3.84 16.53 -17.99
C ILE A 112 -4.02 17.46 -19.19
N SER A 113 -5.11 18.22 -19.21
CA SER A 113 -5.23 19.36 -20.12
C SER A 113 -4.27 20.44 -19.64
N CYS A 114 -3.11 20.57 -20.28
CA CYS A 114 -2.26 21.75 -20.12
C CYS A 114 -2.81 22.83 -21.06
N GLU A 115 -3.69 23.68 -20.54
CA GLU A 115 -4.12 24.93 -21.17
C GLU A 115 -3.47 26.14 -20.49
#